data_AF-A0A1S1U589-F1
#
_entry.id   AF-A0A1S1U589-F1
#
_cell.length_a   1.000
_cell.length_b   1.000
_cell.length_c   1.000
_cell.angle_alpha   90.00
_cell.angle_beta   90.00
_cell.angle_gamma   90.00
#
_symmetry.space_group_name_H-M   'P 1'
#
loop_
_entity.id
_entity.type
_entity.pdbx_description
1 polymer ?
#
loop_
_entity_poly.entity_id
_entity_poly.type
_entity_poly.pdbx_seq_one_letter_code
_entity_poly.pdbx_strand_id
1 'polypeptide(L)'
;MAKYVAENSTYPTIGAVLAFIAVRSGLVSATDDDPLYERLKPFVREQKGKDFAELEFVLDVLQRRLEGRLAPPEVGNLTFVFFRRFLERYKSLIQAGRASVFGRDHFMNEILIPKFFVPYAAFILRELSRVPFDFFDLDQLLRSDAPLRVMLEIPLKAKSKDWNHLAELYEGKHLVRGEGEPEHDIDDKRKLIRRWGSGDATPDLTICLALLDGLDWAKYSGFVFWVWIARFLQKIDKSHRVLVADAVRLNEPLPDVHQFSKEITNENDAIGRMSIRQDAVVVLRNLSALLFYDTYRNFGDKARVEGLLADVRLLVEGKDHIKYYVTWLEAKYWLYCRDYNRALEKYEQAFYEGMYGDSQAEKMILPQWAAVAQKQNAKSALKRIDSRMKFLRIYPNGLGADGVAAMRLEAFRTNFGAGRHFIECF
;
A
#
# COMPACT_ATOMS: atom_id res chain seq x y z
N MET A 1 12.90 9.61 10.16
CA MET A 1 12.66 9.06 8.80
C MET A 1 11.54 8.02 8.75
N ALA A 2 11.50 6.94 9.56
CA ALA A 2 10.37 5.99 9.52
C ALA A 2 9.00 6.65 9.82
N LYS A 3 8.94 7.59 10.77
CA LYS A 3 7.73 8.39 11.04
C LYS A 3 7.32 9.28 9.85
N TYR A 4 8.30 9.79 9.10
CA TYR A 4 8.08 10.68 7.95
C TYR A 4 7.37 9.97 6.79
N VAL A 5 7.75 8.72 6.47
CA VAL A 5 7.18 7.99 5.33
C VAL A 5 5.72 7.59 5.58
N ALA A 6 5.38 7.20 6.80
CA ALA A 6 4.03 6.76 7.15
C ALA A 6 2.99 7.89 7.12
N GLU A 7 3.42 9.12 7.46
CA GLU A 7 2.57 10.30 7.62
C GLU A 7 2.58 11.21 6.38
N ASN A 8 3.68 11.29 5.62
CA ASN A 8 3.86 12.29 4.56
C ASN A 8 3.89 11.74 3.12
N SER A 9 3.78 10.43 2.90
CA SER A 9 3.65 9.87 1.54
C SER A 9 2.24 10.10 0.98
N THR A 10 2.13 10.43 -0.31
CA THR A 10 0.84 10.64 -0.98
C THR A 10 0.11 9.31 -1.17
N TYR A 11 0.77 8.31 -1.74
CA TYR A 11 0.25 6.95 -1.80
C TYR A 11 0.45 6.26 -0.45
N PRO A 12 -0.54 5.49 0.06
CA PRO A 12 -0.32 4.58 1.18
C PRO A 12 0.80 3.59 0.90
N THR A 13 1.59 3.29 1.92
CA THR A 13 2.62 2.26 1.82
C THR A 13 1.96 0.91 1.54
N ILE A 14 2.66 0.02 0.82
CA ILE A 14 2.13 -1.33 0.54
C ILE A 14 1.88 -2.07 1.86
N GLY A 15 2.76 -1.90 2.85
CA GLY A 15 2.55 -2.43 4.20
C GLY A 15 1.28 -1.93 4.87
N ALA A 16 0.92 -0.65 4.72
CA ALA A 16 -0.31 -0.08 5.26
C ALA A 16 -1.56 -0.69 4.59
N VAL A 17 -1.53 -0.89 3.26
CA VAL A 17 -2.61 -1.55 2.51
C VAL A 17 -2.79 -3.00 2.97
N LEU A 18 -1.69 -3.74 3.11
CA LEU A 18 -1.69 -5.12 3.61
C LEU A 18 -2.25 -5.21 5.03
N ALA A 19 -1.77 -4.35 5.93
CA ALA A 19 -2.22 -4.34 7.33
C ALA A 19 -3.70 -3.97 7.44
N PHE A 20 -4.17 -3.00 6.65
CA PHE A 20 -5.59 -2.64 6.58
C PHE A 20 -6.44 -3.86 6.24
N ILE A 21 -6.09 -4.58 5.17
CA ILE A 21 -6.86 -5.75 4.73
C ILE A 21 -6.76 -6.89 5.75
N ALA A 22 -5.57 -7.20 6.24
CA ALA A 22 -5.34 -8.28 7.20
C ALA A 22 -6.11 -8.08 8.51
N VAL A 23 -6.06 -6.87 9.08
CA VAL A 23 -6.70 -6.54 10.36
C VAL A 23 -8.22 -6.39 10.18
N ARG A 24 -8.67 -5.64 9.17
CA ARG A 24 -10.10 -5.40 8.98
C ARG A 24 -10.82 -6.71 8.61
N SER A 25 -10.20 -7.57 7.80
CA SER A 25 -10.74 -8.90 7.47
C SER A 25 -10.74 -9.87 8.66
N GLY A 26 -10.03 -9.55 9.75
CA GLY A 26 -9.93 -10.41 10.94
C GLY A 26 -9.06 -11.65 10.72
N LEU A 27 -8.23 -11.66 9.68
CA LEU A 27 -7.20 -12.68 9.50
C LEU A 27 -6.02 -12.47 10.47
N VAL A 28 -5.87 -11.25 10.97
CA VAL A 28 -4.84 -10.83 11.93
C VAL A 28 -5.49 -10.03 13.05
N SER A 29 -5.13 -10.33 14.29
CA SER A 29 -5.51 -9.49 15.43
C SER A 29 -4.63 -8.24 15.48
N ALA A 30 -5.21 -7.08 15.76
CA ALA A 30 -4.44 -5.84 15.97
C ALA A 30 -3.78 -5.76 17.36
N THR A 31 -3.92 -6.81 18.18
CA THR A 31 -3.25 -6.93 19.47
C THR A 31 -1.80 -7.37 19.28
N ASP A 32 -0.92 -6.94 20.18
CA ASP A 32 0.53 -7.25 20.15
C ASP A 32 0.86 -8.74 20.30
N ASP A 33 -0.15 -9.58 20.53
CA ASP A 33 -0.03 -11.03 20.68
C ASP A 33 -0.09 -11.82 19.35
N ASP A 34 -0.44 -11.20 18.21
CA ASP A 34 -0.42 -11.90 16.91
C ASP A 34 0.97 -11.76 16.25
N PRO A 35 1.76 -12.85 16.12
CA PRO A 35 3.09 -12.78 15.54
C PRO A 35 3.10 -12.25 14.11
N LEU A 36 2.00 -12.38 13.36
CA LEU A 36 1.91 -11.85 12.01
C LEU A 36 1.75 -10.32 12.00
N TYR A 37 1.02 -9.77 12.98
CA TYR A 37 0.87 -8.31 13.12
C TYR A 37 2.19 -7.64 13.48
N GLU A 38 2.96 -8.22 14.40
CA GLU A 38 4.30 -7.74 14.75
C GLU A 38 5.24 -7.70 13.53
N ARG A 39 5.12 -8.68 12.64
CA ARG A 39 5.87 -8.71 11.38
C ARG A 39 5.39 -7.66 10.38
N LEU A 40 4.10 -7.32 10.36
CA LEU A 40 3.51 -6.30 9.49
C LEU A 40 3.84 -4.86 9.92
N LYS A 41 3.89 -4.58 11.23
CA LYS A 41 4.10 -3.23 11.80
C LYS A 41 5.29 -2.46 11.20
N PRO A 42 6.48 -3.06 11.01
CA PRO A 42 7.61 -2.38 10.39
C PRO A 42 7.36 -1.93 8.95
N PHE A 43 6.58 -2.68 8.18
CA PHE A 43 6.26 -2.35 6.78
C PHE A 43 5.20 -1.26 6.68
N VAL A 44 4.23 -1.21 7.61
CA VAL A 44 3.27 -0.10 7.70
C VAL A 44 4.01 1.23 7.84
N ARG A 45 5.04 1.24 8.69
CA ARG A 45 5.88 2.42 8.96
C ARG A 45 7.05 2.58 8.00
N GLU A 46 7.20 1.68 7.02
CA GLU A 46 8.35 1.64 6.10
C GLU A 46 9.69 1.86 6.87
N GLN A 47 9.86 1.13 7.98
CA GLN A 47 11.03 1.27 8.83
C GLN A 47 12.29 1.01 8.01
N LYS A 48 13.29 1.88 8.18
CA LYS A 48 14.61 1.69 7.59
C LYS A 48 15.14 0.29 7.92
N GLY A 49 15.71 -0.40 6.95
CA GLY A 49 16.34 -1.71 7.21
C GLY A 49 15.57 -2.94 6.77
N LYS A 50 14.31 -2.80 6.36
CA LYS A 50 13.42 -3.97 6.23
C LYS A 50 13.59 -4.72 4.92
N ASP A 51 13.44 -6.04 5.03
CA ASP A 51 13.50 -6.98 3.93
C ASP A 51 12.07 -7.16 3.37
N PHE A 52 11.77 -6.50 2.26
CA PHE A 52 10.50 -6.62 1.55
C PHE A 52 10.20 -8.03 1.04
N ALA A 53 11.19 -8.94 0.99
CA ALA A 53 10.91 -10.36 0.73
C ALA A 53 10.00 -10.98 1.81
N GLU A 54 10.02 -10.43 3.04
CA GLU A 54 9.13 -10.87 4.12
C GLU A 54 7.66 -10.56 3.82
N LEU A 55 7.33 -9.58 2.98
CA LEU A 55 5.95 -9.30 2.59
C LEU A 55 5.33 -10.44 1.77
N GLU A 56 6.11 -11.13 0.94
CA GLU A 56 5.61 -12.31 0.23
C GLU A 56 5.31 -13.45 1.21
N PHE A 57 6.17 -13.67 2.21
CA PHE A 57 5.87 -14.61 3.29
C PHE A 57 4.60 -14.24 4.05
N VAL A 58 4.40 -12.95 4.37
CA VAL A 58 3.18 -12.46 5.02
C VAL A 58 1.95 -12.76 4.16
N LEU A 59 2.03 -12.52 2.85
CA LEU A 59 0.97 -12.85 1.91
C LEU A 59 0.65 -14.35 1.93
N ASP A 60 1.66 -15.21 1.89
CA ASP A 60 1.47 -16.67 1.94
C ASP A 60 0.81 -17.14 3.26
N VAL A 61 1.13 -16.51 4.38
CA VAL A 61 0.48 -16.82 5.66
C VAL A 61 -0.97 -16.32 5.68
N LEU A 62 -1.25 -15.12 5.18
CA LEU A 62 -2.62 -14.59 5.09
C LEU A 62 -3.50 -15.47 4.21
N GLN A 63 -2.97 -15.94 3.08
CA GLN A 63 -3.65 -16.89 2.20
C GLN A 63 -4.02 -18.17 2.95
N ARG A 64 -3.05 -18.82 3.59
CA ARG A 64 -3.29 -20.05 4.36
C ARG A 64 -4.28 -19.86 5.51
N ARG A 65 -4.24 -18.70 6.18
CA ARG A 65 -5.22 -18.36 7.22
C ARG A 65 -6.63 -18.22 6.65
N LEU A 66 -6.79 -17.65 5.46
CA LEU A 66 -8.09 -17.53 4.79
C LEU A 66 -8.60 -18.90 4.33
N GLU A 67 -7.74 -19.70 3.71
CA GLU A 67 -8.05 -21.08 3.28
C GLU A 67 -8.45 -21.97 4.46
N GLY A 68 -7.75 -21.87 5.60
CA GLY A 68 -8.10 -22.62 6.81
C GLY A 68 -9.42 -22.20 7.46
N ARG A 69 -10.05 -21.11 7.01
CA ARG A 69 -11.33 -20.60 7.53
C ARG A 69 -12.50 -20.81 6.58
N LEU A 70 -12.23 -21.15 5.31
CA LEU A 70 -13.21 -21.29 4.25
C LEU A 70 -13.09 -22.68 3.62
N ALA A 71 -14.12 -23.50 3.76
CA ALA A 71 -14.29 -24.68 2.92
C ALA A 71 -15.01 -24.27 1.62
N PRO A 72 -14.85 -25.00 0.50
CA PRO A 72 -13.66 -25.79 0.21
C PRO A 72 -12.45 -24.84 0.00
N PRO A 73 -11.21 -25.29 0.25
CA PRO A 73 -10.01 -24.43 0.31
C PRO A 73 -9.80 -23.53 -0.92
N GLU A 74 -10.32 -23.92 -2.08
CA GLU A 74 -10.21 -23.22 -3.35
C GLU A 74 -10.88 -21.83 -3.34
N VAL A 75 -11.90 -21.60 -2.50
CA VAL A 75 -12.58 -20.30 -2.38
C VAL A 75 -11.68 -19.25 -1.72
N GLY A 76 -10.92 -19.67 -0.70
CA GLY A 76 -9.89 -18.83 -0.07
C GLY A 76 -8.81 -18.45 -1.06
N ASN A 77 -8.33 -19.42 -1.84
CA ASN A 77 -7.33 -19.21 -2.88
C ASN A 77 -7.84 -18.23 -3.97
N LEU A 78 -9.05 -18.42 -4.50
CA LEU A 78 -9.63 -17.53 -5.52
C LEU A 78 -9.68 -16.08 -5.06
N THR A 79 -10.15 -15.85 -3.84
CA THR A 79 -10.20 -14.50 -3.23
C THR A 79 -8.80 -13.91 -3.10
N PHE A 80 -7.83 -14.72 -2.67
CA PHE A 80 -6.47 -14.27 -2.50
C PHE A 80 -5.76 -13.98 -3.83
N VAL A 81 -6.12 -14.68 -4.92
CA VAL A 81 -5.65 -14.36 -6.28
C VAL A 81 -6.09 -12.96 -6.69
N PHE A 82 -7.35 -12.58 -6.45
CA PHE A 82 -7.81 -11.21 -6.72
C PHE A 82 -7.07 -10.17 -5.89
N PHE A 83 -6.76 -10.50 -4.62
CA PHE A 83 -5.98 -9.63 -3.76
C PHE A 83 -4.52 -9.47 -4.23
N ARG A 84 -3.85 -10.55 -4.63
CA ARG A 84 -2.50 -10.46 -5.23
C ARG A 84 -2.50 -9.63 -6.51
N ARG A 85 -3.50 -9.84 -7.38
CA ARG A 85 -3.67 -9.03 -8.60
C ARG A 85 -3.87 -7.55 -8.29
N PHE A 86 -4.63 -7.22 -7.24
CA PHE A 86 -4.81 -5.84 -6.78
C PHE A 86 -3.47 -5.22 -6.39
N LEU A 87 -2.70 -5.91 -5.54
CA LEU A 87 -1.42 -5.44 -5.07
C LEU A 87 -0.41 -5.26 -6.20
N GLU A 88 -0.39 -6.16 -7.18
CA GLU A 88 0.46 -6.02 -8.36
C GLU A 88 0.08 -4.77 -9.16
N ARG A 89 -1.21 -4.51 -9.40
CA ARG A 89 -1.67 -3.28 -10.06
C ARG A 89 -1.33 -2.04 -9.24
N TYR A 90 -1.47 -2.10 -7.93
CA TYR A 90 -1.14 -0.98 -7.03
C TYR A 90 0.37 -0.69 -7.03
N LYS A 91 1.23 -1.72 -7.00
CA LYS A 91 2.69 -1.58 -7.18
C LYS A 91 3.00 -0.90 -8.52
N SER A 92 2.39 -1.37 -9.61
CA SER A 92 2.58 -0.76 -10.94
C SER A 92 2.11 0.70 -10.98
N LEU A 93 1.02 1.04 -10.30
CA LEU A 93 0.53 2.41 -10.20
C LEU A 93 1.55 3.32 -9.51
N ILE A 94 2.08 2.91 -8.35
CA ILE A 94 3.12 3.66 -7.62
C ILE A 94 4.36 3.86 -8.50
N GLN A 95 4.77 2.83 -9.23
CA GLN A 95 5.92 2.92 -10.12
C GLN A 95 5.67 3.76 -11.36
N ALA A 96 4.43 4.02 -11.76
CA ALA A 96 4.11 4.73 -12.99
C ALA A 96 3.62 6.16 -12.77
N GLY A 97 2.91 6.42 -11.67
CA GLY A 97 2.28 7.69 -11.37
C GLY A 97 3.17 8.65 -10.57
N ARG A 98 2.96 9.95 -10.79
CA ARG A 98 3.49 11.02 -9.94
C ARG A 98 2.34 11.78 -9.31
N ALA A 99 2.32 11.83 -7.98
CA ALA A 99 1.26 12.44 -7.18
C ALA A 99 1.83 13.31 -6.03
N SER A 100 3.10 13.68 -6.10
CA SER A 100 3.81 14.38 -5.03
C SER A 100 3.21 15.75 -4.70
N VAL A 101 2.51 16.40 -5.63
CA VAL A 101 1.89 17.72 -5.40
C VAL A 101 0.59 17.66 -4.60
N PHE A 102 -0.06 16.49 -4.54
CA PHE A 102 -1.31 16.33 -3.82
C PHE A 102 -1.06 16.09 -2.33
N GLY A 103 -1.88 16.70 -1.48
CA GLY A 103 -1.98 16.29 -0.07
C GLY A 103 -2.57 14.88 0.03
N ARG A 104 -2.06 14.08 0.97
CA ARG A 104 -2.45 12.67 1.15
C ARG A 104 -3.97 12.49 1.28
N ASP A 105 -4.62 13.28 2.14
CA ASP A 105 -6.06 13.13 2.38
C ASP A 105 -6.90 13.42 1.14
N HIS A 106 -6.56 14.49 0.41
CA HIS A 106 -7.22 14.82 -0.84
C HIS A 106 -6.99 13.73 -1.90
N PHE A 107 -5.73 13.31 -2.09
CA PHE A 107 -5.40 12.26 -3.04
C PHE A 107 -6.11 10.94 -2.71
N MET A 108 -6.16 10.57 -1.43
CA MET A 108 -6.83 9.35 -0.99
C MET A 108 -8.33 9.38 -1.26
N ASN A 109 -9.01 10.43 -0.80
CA ASN A 109 -10.47 10.47 -0.76
C ASN A 109 -11.10 10.89 -2.09
N GLU A 110 -10.42 11.74 -2.88
CA GLU A 110 -10.97 12.29 -4.12
C GLU A 110 -10.44 11.59 -5.39
N ILE A 111 -9.29 10.92 -5.30
CA ILE A 111 -8.61 10.33 -6.46
C ILE A 111 -8.45 8.82 -6.30
N LEU A 112 -7.64 8.35 -5.35
CA LEU A 112 -7.25 6.96 -5.25
C LEU A 112 -8.41 6.03 -4.88
N ILE A 113 -9.17 6.35 -3.83
CA ILE A 113 -10.28 5.51 -3.40
C ILE A 113 -11.37 5.46 -4.49
N PRO A 114 -11.93 6.61 -4.94
CA PRO A 114 -13.05 6.57 -5.89
C PRO A 114 -12.68 6.05 -7.27
N LYS A 115 -11.47 6.35 -7.77
CA LYS A 115 -11.10 6.05 -9.16
C LYS A 115 -10.27 4.78 -9.33
N PHE A 116 -9.70 4.23 -8.25
CA PHE A 116 -8.86 3.02 -8.31
C PHE A 116 -9.36 1.90 -7.39
N PHE A 117 -9.59 2.16 -6.11
CA PHE A 117 -10.01 1.09 -5.18
C PHE A 117 -11.47 0.70 -5.36
N VAL A 118 -12.38 1.66 -5.53
CA VAL A 118 -13.82 1.42 -5.72
C VAL A 118 -14.09 0.56 -6.96
N PRO A 119 -13.58 0.89 -8.18
CA PRO A 119 -13.79 0.05 -9.35
C PRO A 119 -13.22 -1.37 -9.18
N TYR A 120 -12.09 -1.49 -8.49
CA TYR A 120 -11.48 -2.80 -8.24
C TYR A 120 -12.30 -3.64 -7.25
N ALA A 121 -12.79 -3.04 -6.17
CA ALA A 121 -13.69 -3.70 -5.24
C ALA A 121 -15.01 -4.10 -5.92
N ALA A 122 -15.59 -3.21 -6.74
CA ALA A 122 -16.79 -3.49 -7.51
C ALA A 122 -16.59 -4.67 -8.48
N PHE A 123 -15.47 -4.68 -9.20
CA PHE A 123 -15.08 -5.81 -10.05
C PHE A 123 -15.00 -7.12 -9.25
N ILE A 124 -14.25 -7.14 -8.14
CA ILE A 124 -14.13 -8.36 -7.32
C ILE A 124 -15.51 -8.83 -6.85
N LEU A 125 -16.33 -7.94 -6.30
CA LEU A 125 -17.63 -8.32 -5.76
C LEU A 125 -18.57 -8.85 -6.86
N ARG A 126 -18.55 -8.28 -8.08
CA ARG A 126 -19.28 -8.81 -9.23
C ARG A 126 -18.82 -10.20 -9.64
N GLU A 127 -17.50 -10.43 -9.66
CA GLU A 127 -16.95 -11.75 -10.01
C GLU A 127 -17.31 -12.79 -8.94
N LEU A 128 -17.31 -12.39 -7.68
CA LEU A 128 -17.64 -13.26 -6.55
C LEU A 128 -19.15 -13.46 -6.33
N SER A 129 -20.00 -12.56 -6.82
CA SER A 129 -21.47 -12.65 -6.69
C SER A 129 -22.12 -13.50 -7.79
N ARG A 130 -21.32 -14.16 -8.65
CA ARG A 130 -21.84 -15.11 -9.65
C ARG A 130 -22.22 -16.44 -8.99
N VAL A 131 -23.07 -17.22 -9.66
CA VAL A 131 -23.50 -18.58 -9.26
C VAL A 131 -22.26 -19.39 -8.84
N PRO A 132 -22.23 -20.02 -7.64
CA PRO A 132 -23.37 -20.35 -6.77
C PRO A 132 -23.66 -19.34 -5.62
N PHE A 133 -23.15 -18.11 -5.69
CA PHE A 133 -23.21 -17.15 -4.57
C PHE A 133 -24.27 -16.04 -4.71
N ASP A 134 -25.29 -16.24 -5.55
CA ASP A 134 -26.33 -15.26 -5.91
C ASP A 134 -27.56 -15.28 -5.00
N PHE A 135 -27.44 -15.79 -3.78
CA PHE A 135 -28.55 -15.96 -2.82
C PHE A 135 -28.92 -14.70 -2.02
N PHE A 136 -28.30 -13.55 -2.31
CA PHE A 136 -28.61 -12.26 -1.68
C PHE A 136 -28.41 -11.09 -2.66
N ASP A 137 -29.03 -9.95 -2.35
CA ASP A 137 -28.85 -8.71 -3.12
C ASP A 137 -27.58 -7.97 -2.68
N LEU A 138 -26.61 -7.88 -3.59
CA LEU A 138 -25.35 -7.19 -3.36
C LEU A 138 -25.53 -5.67 -3.14
N ASP A 139 -26.50 -5.03 -3.78
CA ASP A 139 -26.78 -3.61 -3.57
C ASP A 139 -27.33 -3.38 -2.16
N GLN A 140 -28.26 -4.24 -1.72
CA GLN A 140 -28.77 -4.23 -0.35
C GLN A 140 -27.64 -4.39 0.68
N LEU A 141 -26.72 -5.34 0.46
CA LEU A 141 -25.58 -5.56 1.35
C LEU A 141 -24.68 -4.33 1.46
N LEU A 142 -24.33 -3.73 0.31
CA LEU A 142 -23.39 -2.60 0.23
C LEU A 142 -23.99 -1.30 0.79
N ARG A 143 -25.30 -1.08 0.64
CA ARG A 143 -25.99 0.13 1.12
C ARG A 143 -26.50 0.03 2.56
N SER A 144 -26.50 -1.16 3.16
CA SER A 144 -26.97 -1.36 4.54
C SER A 144 -26.08 -0.67 5.57
N ASP A 145 -26.68 -0.14 6.65
CA ASP A 145 -25.92 0.32 7.83
C ASP A 145 -25.26 -0.85 8.58
N ALA A 146 -25.84 -2.06 8.47
CA ALA A 146 -25.35 -3.28 9.08
C ALA A 146 -25.22 -4.41 8.04
N PRO A 147 -24.15 -4.46 7.23
CA PRO A 147 -23.94 -5.51 6.24
C PRO A 147 -23.98 -6.92 6.83
N LEU A 148 -23.41 -7.11 8.03
CA LEU A 148 -23.42 -8.43 8.69
C LEU A 148 -24.83 -8.91 9.01
N ARG A 149 -25.74 -7.99 9.36
CA ARG A 149 -27.14 -8.30 9.60
C ARG A 149 -27.83 -8.82 8.34
N VAL A 150 -27.60 -8.17 7.20
CA VAL A 150 -28.17 -8.60 5.92
C VAL A 150 -27.82 -10.07 5.65
N MET A 151 -26.57 -10.45 5.89
CA MET A 151 -26.15 -11.85 5.73
C MET A 151 -26.83 -12.75 6.76
N LEU A 152 -26.64 -12.50 8.06
CA LEU A 152 -27.11 -13.40 9.11
C LEU A 152 -28.65 -13.50 9.21
N GLU A 153 -29.41 -12.56 8.65
CA GLU A 153 -30.88 -12.68 8.56
C GLU A 153 -31.35 -13.83 7.66
N ILE A 154 -30.58 -14.22 6.64
CA ILE A 154 -30.92 -15.30 5.72
C ILE A 154 -31.11 -16.65 6.46
N PRO A 155 -30.11 -17.14 7.23
CA PRO A 155 -30.24 -18.39 7.96
C PRO A 155 -31.23 -18.31 9.13
N LEU A 156 -31.36 -17.14 9.75
CA LEU A 156 -32.34 -16.91 10.81
C LEU A 156 -33.76 -17.06 10.29
N LYS A 157 -34.10 -16.41 9.16
CA LYS A 157 -35.40 -16.54 8.50
C LYS A 157 -35.68 -17.98 8.07
N ALA A 158 -34.68 -18.67 7.50
CA ALA A 158 -34.80 -20.08 7.12
C ALA A 158 -35.12 -21.01 8.31
N LYS A 159 -34.73 -20.63 9.53
CA LYS A 159 -35.01 -21.38 10.77
C LYS A 159 -36.15 -20.78 11.60
N SER A 160 -36.88 -19.79 11.08
CA SER A 160 -37.93 -19.05 11.82
C SER A 160 -37.45 -18.45 13.15
N LYS A 161 -36.18 -18.03 13.21
CA LYS A 161 -35.56 -17.37 14.36
C LYS A 161 -35.45 -15.86 14.11
N ASP A 162 -35.43 -15.08 15.19
CA ASP A 162 -35.14 -13.64 15.14
C ASP A 162 -33.68 -13.33 15.49
N TRP A 163 -33.31 -12.05 15.41
CA TRP A 163 -31.95 -11.60 15.74
C TRP A 163 -31.57 -11.83 17.20
N ASN A 164 -32.51 -11.75 18.14
CA ASN A 164 -32.25 -11.93 19.56
C ASN A 164 -31.91 -13.39 19.92
N HIS A 165 -32.37 -14.37 19.12
CA HIS A 165 -31.98 -15.77 19.28
C HIS A 165 -30.48 -16.00 19.09
N LEU A 166 -29.75 -15.09 18.43
CA LEU A 166 -28.29 -15.17 18.38
C LEU A 166 -27.64 -15.00 19.75
N ALA A 167 -28.30 -14.37 20.72
CA ALA A 167 -27.78 -14.23 22.08
C ALA A 167 -27.70 -15.58 22.82
N GLU A 168 -28.60 -16.51 22.47
CA GLU A 168 -28.62 -17.88 23.01
C GLU A 168 -27.52 -18.74 22.39
N LEU A 169 -27.23 -18.52 21.11
CA LEU A 169 -26.11 -19.16 20.39
C LEU A 169 -24.75 -18.52 20.70
N TYR A 170 -24.75 -17.34 21.33
CA TYR A 170 -23.53 -16.64 21.70
C TYR A 170 -22.95 -17.22 22.99
N GLU A 171 -22.12 -18.23 22.80
CA GLU A 171 -21.15 -18.67 23.78
C GLU A 171 -19.95 -17.72 23.71
N GLY A 172 -19.88 -16.73 24.61
CA GLY A 172 -18.70 -15.90 24.76
C GLY A 172 -17.45 -16.76 25.03
N LYS A 173 -16.26 -16.15 25.06
CA LYS A 173 -14.96 -16.83 25.33
C LYS A 173 -14.85 -17.57 26.70
N HIS A 174 -15.93 -17.74 27.45
CA HIS A 174 -15.96 -18.34 28.79
C HIS A 174 -15.93 -19.87 28.82
N LEU A 175 -16.01 -20.58 27.68
CA LEU A 175 -15.88 -22.05 27.66
C LEU A 175 -14.43 -22.58 27.60
N VAL A 176 -13.41 -21.72 27.46
CA VAL A 176 -12.01 -22.17 27.30
C VAL A 176 -11.21 -22.17 28.61
N ARG A 177 -11.73 -21.57 29.68
CA ARG A 177 -11.12 -21.65 31.02
C ARG A 177 -12.24 -22.01 31.99
N GLY A 178 -12.24 -23.26 32.47
CA GLY A 178 -13.26 -23.83 33.35
C GLY A 178 -13.31 -23.18 34.74
N GLU A 179 -13.59 -21.89 34.78
CA GLU A 179 -13.92 -21.12 35.97
C GLU A 179 -15.37 -20.66 35.79
N GLY A 180 -16.18 -20.96 36.81
CA GLY A 180 -17.63 -20.89 36.76
C GLY A 180 -18.21 -19.57 36.26
N GLU A 181 -19.43 -19.68 35.75
CA GLU A 181 -20.27 -18.57 35.31
C GLU A 181 -20.26 -17.42 36.33
N PRO A 182 -19.88 -16.19 35.94
CA PRO A 182 -20.77 -15.08 36.22
C PRO A 182 -21.95 -15.22 35.25
N GLU A 183 -23.18 -15.11 35.75
CA GLU A 183 -24.36 -14.74 34.97
C GLU A 183 -24.06 -13.43 34.21
N HIS A 184 -23.31 -13.49 33.11
CA HIS A 184 -23.22 -12.39 32.18
C HIS A 184 -24.56 -12.35 31.44
N ASP A 185 -25.44 -11.54 32.03
CA ASP A 185 -26.84 -11.30 31.70
C ASP A 185 -27.11 -11.49 30.21
N ILE A 186 -28.07 -12.38 29.90
CA ILE A 186 -28.54 -12.58 28.53
C ILE A 186 -28.95 -11.25 27.88
N ASP A 187 -29.33 -10.25 28.68
CA ASP A 187 -29.62 -8.90 28.22
C ASP A 187 -28.36 -8.14 27.77
N ASP A 188 -27.19 -8.36 28.37
CA ASP A 188 -25.93 -7.81 27.87
C ASP A 188 -25.49 -8.46 26.56
N LYS A 189 -25.70 -9.79 26.44
CA LYS A 189 -25.53 -10.48 25.15
C LYS A 189 -26.48 -9.92 24.10
N ARG A 190 -27.76 -9.74 24.43
CA ARG A 190 -28.76 -9.13 23.53
C ARG A 190 -28.38 -7.70 23.13
N LYS A 191 -27.88 -6.88 24.06
CA LYS A 191 -27.35 -5.54 23.75
C LYS A 191 -26.21 -5.62 22.73
N LEU A 192 -25.25 -6.53 22.94
CA LEU A 192 -24.13 -6.72 22.02
C LEU A 192 -24.60 -7.19 20.63
N ILE A 193 -25.51 -8.17 20.58
CA ILE A 193 -26.15 -8.64 19.35
C ILE A 193 -26.87 -7.50 18.62
N ARG A 194 -27.63 -6.65 19.34
CA ARG A 194 -28.28 -5.45 18.76
C ARG A 194 -27.27 -4.45 18.19
N ARG A 195 -26.12 -4.26 18.85
CA ARG A 195 -25.02 -3.44 18.33
C ARG A 195 -24.40 -4.03 17.06
N TRP A 196 -24.29 -5.35 16.95
CA TRP A 196 -23.89 -5.99 15.70
C TRP A 196 -24.91 -5.80 14.58
N GLY A 197 -26.20 -5.90 14.92
CA GLY A 197 -27.33 -5.75 14.00
C GLY A 197 -27.61 -4.31 13.55
N SER A 198 -27.04 -3.31 14.23
CA SER A 198 -27.11 -1.90 13.86
C SER A 198 -25.86 -1.40 13.13
N GLY A 199 -24.77 -2.18 13.13
CA GLY A 199 -23.50 -1.80 12.51
C GLY A 199 -22.49 -1.21 13.50
N ASP A 200 -22.93 -0.82 14.70
CA ASP A 200 -22.13 -0.13 15.74
C ASP A 200 -20.97 -0.95 16.30
N ALA A 201 -21.01 -2.27 16.16
CA ALA A 201 -19.95 -3.17 16.55
C ALA A 201 -19.83 -4.31 15.54
N THR A 202 -18.65 -4.94 15.44
CA THR A 202 -18.42 -6.08 14.54
C THR A 202 -17.84 -7.25 15.34
N PRO A 203 -18.49 -8.43 15.36
CA PRO A 203 -17.97 -9.62 16.04
C PRO A 203 -16.67 -10.12 15.40
N ASP A 204 -15.90 -10.92 16.14
CA ASP A 204 -14.77 -11.67 15.58
C ASP A 204 -15.24 -12.76 14.63
N LEU A 205 -14.39 -13.12 13.65
CA LEU A 205 -14.72 -14.15 12.67
C LEU A 205 -15.03 -15.50 13.33
N THR A 206 -14.28 -15.89 14.37
CA THR A 206 -14.55 -17.12 15.13
C THR A 206 -15.95 -17.12 15.75
N ILE A 207 -16.43 -15.97 16.23
CA ILE A 207 -17.79 -15.84 16.76
C ILE A 207 -18.81 -15.99 15.63
N CYS A 208 -18.59 -15.35 14.48
CA CYS A 208 -19.46 -15.55 13.32
C CYS A 208 -19.56 -17.02 12.94
N LEU A 209 -18.44 -17.75 12.89
CA LEU A 209 -18.42 -19.17 12.55
C LEU A 209 -19.20 -20.02 13.57
N ALA A 210 -19.07 -19.75 14.87
CA ALA A 210 -19.84 -20.43 15.91
C ALA A 210 -21.35 -20.17 15.78
N LEU A 211 -21.75 -18.93 15.49
CA LEU A 211 -23.15 -18.60 15.24
C LEU A 211 -23.70 -19.33 14.00
N LEU A 212 -22.90 -19.44 12.94
CA LEU A 212 -23.30 -20.20 11.74
C LEU A 212 -23.41 -21.69 12.01
N ASP A 213 -22.55 -22.23 12.86
CA ASP A 213 -22.60 -23.64 13.27
C ASP A 213 -23.88 -23.92 14.06
N GLY A 214 -24.20 -23.09 15.06
CA GLY A 214 -25.46 -23.17 15.81
C GLY A 214 -26.74 -22.93 14.99
N LEU A 215 -26.62 -22.46 13.75
CA LEU A 215 -27.72 -22.32 12.79
C LEU A 215 -27.75 -23.47 11.76
N ASP A 216 -26.78 -24.40 11.77
CA ASP A 216 -26.53 -25.43 10.75
C ASP A 216 -26.10 -24.89 9.37
N TRP A 217 -25.57 -23.66 9.31
CA TRP A 217 -25.14 -23.01 8.07
C TRP A 217 -23.62 -23.01 7.83
N ALA A 218 -22.81 -23.40 8.83
CA ALA A 218 -21.35 -23.45 8.70
C ALA A 218 -20.87 -24.39 7.57
N LYS A 219 -21.67 -25.42 7.22
CA LYS A 219 -21.39 -26.35 6.11
C LYS A 219 -21.51 -25.70 4.71
N TYR A 220 -22.16 -24.54 4.58
CA TYR A 220 -22.30 -23.83 3.31
C TYR A 220 -21.16 -22.83 3.13
N SER A 221 -20.09 -23.30 2.51
CA SER A 221 -18.89 -22.57 2.09
C SER A 221 -19.14 -21.12 1.65
N GLY A 222 -20.03 -20.93 0.68
CA GLY A 222 -20.36 -19.63 0.12
C GLY A 222 -21.00 -18.67 1.11
N PHE A 223 -21.79 -19.20 2.04
CA PHE A 223 -22.42 -18.41 3.06
C PHE A 223 -21.40 -17.92 4.09
N VAL A 224 -20.50 -18.81 4.53
CA VAL A 224 -19.39 -18.45 5.41
C VAL A 224 -18.51 -17.37 4.79
N PHE A 225 -18.22 -17.51 3.49
CA PHE A 225 -17.47 -16.52 2.73
C PHE A 225 -18.14 -15.13 2.73
N TRP A 226 -19.43 -15.06 2.42
CA TRP A 226 -20.14 -13.78 2.41
C TRP A 226 -20.35 -13.17 3.78
N VAL A 227 -20.45 -13.98 4.84
CA VAL A 227 -20.40 -13.48 6.23
C VAL A 227 -19.05 -12.85 6.53
N TRP A 228 -17.94 -13.44 6.05
CA TRP A 228 -16.61 -12.84 6.16
C TRP A 228 -16.50 -11.50 5.38
N ILE A 229 -17.02 -11.44 4.15
CA ILE A 229 -17.09 -10.19 3.37
C ILE A 229 -17.96 -9.14 4.06
N ALA A 230 -19.15 -9.51 4.54
CA ALA A 230 -20.05 -8.59 5.22
C ALA A 230 -19.45 -8.04 6.52
N ARG A 231 -18.72 -8.87 7.27
CA ARG A 231 -17.93 -8.44 8.43
C ARG A 231 -16.85 -7.42 8.03
N PHE A 232 -16.18 -7.63 6.91
CA PHE A 232 -15.21 -6.68 6.39
C PHE A 232 -15.89 -5.35 6.01
N LEU A 233 -16.98 -5.41 5.25
CA LEU A 233 -17.78 -4.26 4.80
C LEU A 233 -18.34 -3.45 5.98
N GLN A 234 -18.78 -4.09 7.06
CA GLN A 234 -19.28 -3.38 8.24
C GLN A 234 -18.24 -2.46 8.89
N LYS A 235 -16.94 -2.74 8.68
CA LYS A 235 -15.85 -1.89 9.16
C LYS A 235 -15.41 -0.83 8.16
N ILE A 236 -16.01 -0.80 6.97
CA ILE A 236 -15.78 0.20 5.93
C ILE A 236 -16.88 1.25 6.02
N ASP A 237 -16.47 2.51 5.96
CA ASP A 237 -17.41 3.64 5.95
C ASP A 237 -18.48 3.47 4.86
N LYS A 238 -19.73 3.79 5.21
CA LYS A 238 -20.87 3.61 4.32
C LYS A 238 -20.72 4.40 3.02
N SER A 239 -20.13 5.59 3.06
CA SER A 239 -19.94 6.42 1.86
C SER A 239 -19.12 5.68 0.79
N HIS A 240 -18.03 5.03 1.18
CA HIS A 240 -17.22 4.23 0.26
C HIS A 240 -17.96 2.99 -0.24
N ARG A 241 -18.76 2.33 0.59
CA ARG A 241 -19.55 1.15 0.16
C ARG A 241 -20.64 1.52 -0.84
N VAL A 242 -21.26 2.69 -0.68
CA VAL A 242 -22.22 3.23 -1.64
C VAL A 242 -21.55 3.48 -2.99
N LEU A 243 -20.34 4.05 -3.02
CA LEU A 243 -19.57 4.20 -4.26
C LEU A 243 -19.31 2.84 -4.93
N VAL A 244 -18.97 1.81 -4.15
CA VAL A 244 -18.81 0.44 -4.67
C VAL A 244 -20.13 -0.08 -5.24
N ALA A 245 -21.26 0.14 -4.57
CA ALA A 245 -22.58 -0.27 -5.06
C ALA A 245 -22.92 0.40 -6.40
N ASP A 246 -22.67 1.70 -6.50
CA ASP A 246 -22.86 2.46 -7.74
C ASP A 246 -21.98 1.93 -8.87
N ALA A 247 -20.69 1.68 -8.61
CA ALA A 247 -19.75 1.11 -9.57
C ALA A 247 -20.12 -0.32 -9.99
N VAL A 248 -20.66 -1.14 -9.07
CA VAL A 248 -21.23 -2.46 -9.38
C VAL A 248 -22.39 -2.33 -10.36
N ARG A 249 -23.37 -1.46 -10.05
CA ARG A 249 -24.58 -1.24 -10.84
C ARG A 249 -24.28 -0.68 -12.23
N LEU A 250 -23.34 0.26 -12.33
CA LEU A 250 -22.90 0.87 -13.59
C LEU A 250 -21.97 -0.03 -14.41
N ASN A 251 -21.62 -1.21 -13.88
CA ASN A 251 -20.65 -2.12 -14.47
C ASN A 251 -19.33 -1.41 -14.85
N GLU A 252 -18.82 -0.56 -13.95
CA GLU A 252 -17.62 0.22 -14.22
C GLU A 252 -16.43 -0.69 -14.55
N PRO A 253 -15.70 -0.42 -15.65
CA PRO A 253 -14.54 -1.22 -16.01
C PRO A 253 -13.40 -1.00 -15.02
N LEU A 254 -12.51 -1.99 -14.91
CA LEU A 254 -11.26 -1.81 -14.18
C LEU A 254 -10.43 -0.71 -14.86
N PRO A 255 -9.94 0.30 -14.11
CA PRO A 255 -9.14 1.38 -14.69
C PRO A 255 -7.82 0.82 -15.17
N ASP A 256 -7.42 1.12 -16.42
CA ASP A 256 -6.09 0.78 -16.91
C ASP A 256 -5.02 1.52 -16.09
N VAL A 257 -4.04 0.77 -15.56
CA VAL A 257 -3.04 1.35 -14.64
C VAL A 257 -2.18 2.39 -15.35
N HIS A 258 -1.83 2.16 -16.61
CA HIS A 258 -0.99 3.08 -17.36
C HIS A 258 -1.74 4.36 -17.69
N GLN A 259 -2.98 4.24 -18.17
CA GLN A 259 -3.83 5.40 -18.43
C GLN A 259 -4.08 6.21 -17.15
N PHE A 260 -4.49 5.55 -16.07
CA PHE A 260 -4.77 6.21 -14.80
C PHE A 260 -3.51 6.91 -14.23
N SER A 261 -2.36 6.23 -14.29
CA SER A 261 -1.09 6.83 -13.86
C SER A 261 -0.68 8.04 -14.70
N LYS A 262 -0.97 8.01 -16.01
CA LYS A 262 -0.69 9.13 -16.93
C LYS A 262 -1.59 10.32 -16.62
N GLU A 263 -2.87 10.09 -16.36
CA GLU A 263 -3.83 11.14 -15.97
C GLU A 263 -3.40 11.82 -14.68
N ILE A 264 -3.11 11.05 -13.62
CA ILE A 264 -2.61 11.59 -12.34
C ILE A 264 -1.31 12.37 -12.56
N THR A 265 -0.39 11.83 -13.36
CA THR A 265 0.90 12.47 -13.64
C THR A 265 0.74 13.78 -14.38
N ASN A 266 -0.16 13.85 -15.36
CA ASN A 266 -0.42 15.08 -16.11
C ASN A 266 -1.03 16.15 -15.21
N GLU A 267 -1.98 15.77 -14.35
CA GLU A 267 -2.60 16.67 -13.38
C GLU A 267 -1.57 17.16 -12.35
N ASN A 268 -0.75 16.24 -11.82
CA ASN A 268 0.35 16.55 -10.93
C ASN A 268 1.32 17.55 -11.57
N ASP A 269 1.72 17.34 -12.82
CA ASP A 269 2.61 18.24 -13.54
C ASP A 269 1.98 19.61 -13.81
N ALA A 270 0.69 19.65 -14.14
CA ALA A 270 -0.03 20.90 -14.35
C ALA A 270 -0.08 21.74 -13.07
N ILE A 271 -0.45 21.13 -11.94
CA ILE A 271 -0.46 21.78 -10.62
C ILE A 271 0.95 22.18 -10.21
N GLY A 272 1.93 21.28 -10.38
CA GLY A 272 3.33 21.51 -10.05
C GLY A 272 3.90 22.73 -10.78
N ARG A 273 3.64 22.86 -12.09
CA ARG A 273 4.07 24.01 -12.91
C ARG A 273 3.47 25.34 -12.43
N MET A 274 2.23 25.33 -11.94
CA MET A 274 1.60 26.54 -11.38
C MET A 274 2.14 26.88 -9.98
N SER A 275 2.63 25.88 -9.25
CA SER A 275 3.05 26.03 -7.86
C SER A 275 4.50 26.50 -7.66
N ILE A 276 5.33 26.41 -8.71
CA ILE A 276 6.75 26.74 -8.70
C ILE A 276 6.98 27.99 -9.55
N ARG A 277 7.73 28.96 -9.02
CA ARG A 277 8.07 30.19 -9.73
C ARG A 277 8.96 29.91 -10.96
N GLN A 278 8.82 30.73 -12.00
CA GLN A 278 9.55 30.55 -13.26
C GLN A 278 11.08 30.66 -13.10
N ASP A 279 11.56 31.52 -12.20
CA ASP A 279 12.99 31.61 -11.85
C ASP A 279 13.49 30.30 -11.25
N ALA A 280 12.76 29.70 -10.30
CA ALA A 280 13.09 28.40 -9.72
C ALA A 280 13.19 27.31 -10.80
N VAL A 281 12.27 27.30 -11.77
CA VAL A 281 12.30 26.37 -12.92
C VAL A 281 13.58 26.54 -13.74
N VAL A 282 14.00 27.79 -14.01
CA VAL A 282 15.23 28.07 -14.77
C VAL A 282 16.45 27.57 -14.01
N VAL A 283 16.55 27.86 -12.70
CA VAL A 283 17.68 27.42 -11.87
C VAL A 283 17.72 25.89 -11.79
N LEU A 284 16.59 25.23 -11.55
CA LEU A 284 16.48 23.77 -11.56
C LEU A 284 16.89 23.16 -12.90
N ARG A 285 16.43 23.73 -14.02
CA ARG A 285 16.81 23.24 -15.36
C ARG A 285 18.31 23.34 -15.60
N ASN A 286 18.92 24.47 -15.22
CA ASN A 286 20.36 24.67 -15.35
C ASN A 286 21.13 23.69 -14.48
N LEU A 287 20.69 23.48 -13.24
CA LEU A 287 21.30 22.52 -12.33
C LEU A 287 21.20 21.08 -12.86
N SER A 288 20.02 20.70 -13.37
CA SER A 288 19.81 19.37 -13.97
C SER A 288 20.60 19.18 -15.25
N ALA A 289 20.76 20.21 -16.07
CA ALA A 289 21.63 20.19 -17.25
C ALA A 289 23.07 19.83 -16.84
N LEU A 290 23.62 20.53 -15.86
CA LEU A 290 24.98 20.30 -15.35
C LEU A 290 25.15 18.92 -14.70
N LEU A 291 24.15 18.47 -13.94
CA LEU A 291 24.27 17.25 -13.13
C LEU A 291 23.87 15.97 -13.87
N PHE A 292 23.02 16.02 -14.88
CA PHE A 292 22.57 14.82 -15.60
C PHE A 292 23.13 14.67 -17.02
N TYR A 293 23.62 15.74 -17.64
CA TYR A 293 24.04 15.72 -19.04
C TYR A 293 25.51 16.16 -19.18
N ASP A 294 26.33 15.25 -19.70
CA ASP A 294 27.79 15.44 -19.76
C ASP A 294 28.21 16.58 -20.69
N THR A 295 27.43 16.79 -21.75
CA THR A 295 27.66 17.84 -22.76
C THR A 295 27.70 19.25 -22.21
N TYR A 296 27.18 19.47 -21.00
CA TYR A 296 27.14 20.79 -20.37
C TYR A 296 28.19 20.99 -19.28
N ARG A 297 29.03 19.97 -19.00
CA ARG A 297 30.02 20.03 -17.92
C ARG A 297 31.34 20.64 -18.37
N ASN A 298 31.82 21.62 -17.61
CA ASN A 298 33.01 22.42 -17.88
C ASN A 298 33.82 22.66 -16.60
N PHE A 299 35.04 23.19 -16.81
CA PHE A 299 35.89 23.70 -15.73
C PHE A 299 35.15 24.78 -14.92
N GLY A 300 35.19 24.71 -13.58
CA GLY A 300 34.54 25.68 -12.68
C GLY A 300 33.09 25.38 -12.30
N ASP A 301 32.50 24.28 -12.80
CA ASP A 301 31.10 23.95 -12.51
C ASP A 301 30.82 23.61 -11.04
N LYS A 302 31.83 23.31 -10.23
CA LYS A 302 31.65 23.12 -8.78
C LYS A 302 31.03 24.35 -8.12
N ALA A 303 31.67 25.52 -8.26
CA ALA A 303 31.20 26.77 -7.65
C ALA A 303 29.84 27.19 -8.24
N ARG A 304 29.64 26.93 -9.54
CA ARG A 304 28.37 27.19 -10.22
C ARG A 304 27.24 26.33 -9.66
N VAL A 305 27.47 25.02 -9.48
CA VAL A 305 26.50 24.09 -8.90
C VAL A 305 26.20 24.47 -7.44
N GLU A 306 27.21 24.86 -6.66
CA GLU A 306 27.01 25.34 -5.28
C GLU A 306 26.12 26.58 -5.22
N GLY A 307 26.36 27.57 -6.09
CA GLY A 307 25.51 28.77 -6.20
C GLY A 307 24.07 28.42 -6.62
N LEU A 308 23.92 27.62 -7.67
CA LEU A 308 22.59 27.20 -8.15
C LEU A 308 21.83 26.36 -7.10
N LEU A 309 22.51 25.51 -6.32
CA LEU A 309 21.90 24.77 -5.22
C LEU A 309 21.41 25.71 -4.10
N ALA A 310 22.18 26.75 -3.78
CA ALA A 310 21.77 27.76 -2.80
C ALA A 310 20.54 28.54 -3.27
N ASP A 311 20.54 28.97 -4.54
CA ASP A 311 19.42 29.68 -5.16
C ASP A 311 18.14 28.82 -5.19
N VAL A 312 18.23 27.56 -5.63
CA VAL A 312 17.08 26.65 -5.65
C VAL A 312 16.48 26.50 -4.27
N ARG A 313 17.30 26.28 -3.22
CA ARG A 313 16.79 26.08 -1.86
C ARG A 313 15.96 27.24 -1.36
N LEU A 314 16.37 28.48 -1.67
CA LEU A 314 15.61 29.68 -1.35
C LEU A 314 14.33 29.78 -2.19
N LEU A 315 14.42 29.48 -3.49
CA LEU A 315 13.31 29.64 -4.43
C LEU A 315 12.21 28.57 -4.27
N VAL A 316 12.52 27.41 -3.73
CA VAL A 316 11.57 26.30 -3.50
C VAL A 316 11.26 26.06 -2.01
N GLU A 317 11.62 27.02 -1.15
CA GLU A 317 11.32 26.94 0.28
C GLU A 317 9.82 26.71 0.52
N GLY A 318 9.48 25.77 1.40
CA GLY A 318 8.10 25.38 1.70
C GLY A 318 7.39 24.55 0.61
N LYS A 319 8.10 24.12 -0.44
CA LYS A 319 7.56 23.26 -1.50
C LYS A 319 7.95 21.80 -1.26
N ASP A 320 7.27 21.14 -0.33
CA ASP A 320 7.62 19.77 0.08
C ASP A 320 7.65 18.76 -1.07
N HIS A 321 6.77 18.94 -2.08
CA HIS A 321 6.67 18.04 -3.23
C HIS A 321 7.91 18.01 -4.14
N ILE A 322 8.78 19.03 -4.10
CA ILE A 322 10.02 19.07 -4.90
C ILE A 322 11.28 18.85 -4.05
N LYS A 323 11.14 18.75 -2.73
CA LYS A 323 12.25 18.56 -1.81
C LYS A 323 13.13 17.36 -2.17
N TYR A 324 12.49 16.23 -2.49
CA TYR A 324 13.20 15.00 -2.88
C TYR A 324 14.10 15.22 -4.12
N TYR A 325 13.64 16.03 -5.08
CA TYR A 325 14.36 16.32 -6.32
C TYR A 325 15.60 17.18 -6.05
N VAL A 326 15.48 18.19 -5.19
CA VAL A 326 16.63 19.00 -4.74
C VAL A 326 17.64 18.14 -4.00
N THR A 327 17.20 17.27 -3.07
CA THR A 327 18.08 16.33 -2.38
C THR A 327 18.76 15.35 -3.35
N TRP A 328 18.09 14.94 -4.42
CA TRP A 328 18.68 14.08 -5.46
C TRP A 328 19.77 14.81 -6.25
N LEU A 329 19.56 16.08 -6.58
CA LEU A 329 20.58 16.94 -7.22
C LEU A 329 21.80 17.11 -6.30
N GLU A 330 21.59 17.28 -5.00
CA GLU A 330 22.69 17.29 -4.02
C GLU A 330 23.45 15.95 -4.00
N ALA A 331 22.74 14.82 -4.05
CA ALA A 331 23.37 13.50 -4.10
C ALA A 331 24.26 13.34 -5.35
N LYS A 332 23.81 13.84 -6.50
CA LYS A 332 24.58 13.89 -7.74
C LYS A 332 25.80 14.79 -7.62
N TYR A 333 25.65 15.97 -7.04
CA TYR A 333 26.76 16.89 -6.78
C TYR A 333 27.86 16.20 -5.96
N TRP A 334 27.51 15.59 -4.81
CA TRP A 334 28.50 14.90 -3.96
C TRP A 334 29.15 13.70 -4.65
N LEU A 335 28.37 12.98 -5.48
CA LEU A 335 28.92 11.91 -6.31
C LEU A 335 30.03 12.43 -7.25
N TYR A 336 29.83 13.59 -7.89
CA TYR A 336 30.83 14.22 -8.76
C TYR A 336 32.01 14.80 -7.99
N CYS A 337 31.81 15.26 -6.75
CA CYS A 337 32.90 15.61 -5.86
C CYS A 337 33.69 14.39 -5.34
N ARG A 338 33.32 13.16 -5.70
CA ARG A 338 33.84 11.89 -5.15
C ARG A 338 33.69 11.76 -3.63
N ASP A 339 32.83 12.56 -3.02
CA ASP A 339 32.41 12.33 -1.63
C ASP A 339 31.25 11.32 -1.63
N TYR A 340 31.63 10.05 -1.78
CA TYR A 340 30.66 8.97 -1.91
C TYR A 340 29.86 8.74 -0.62
N ASN A 341 30.39 9.10 0.55
CA ASN A 341 29.68 8.97 1.82
C ASN A 341 28.52 9.96 1.87
N ARG A 342 28.79 11.24 1.57
CA ARG A 342 27.71 12.24 1.48
C ARG A 342 26.74 11.94 0.34
N ALA A 343 27.24 11.46 -0.79
CA ALA A 343 26.38 11.05 -1.90
C ALA A 343 25.41 9.94 -1.45
N LEU A 344 25.89 8.90 -0.75
CA LEU A 344 25.04 7.82 -0.24
C LEU A 344 23.96 8.31 0.71
N GLU A 345 24.33 9.17 1.67
CA GLU A 345 23.37 9.76 2.62
C GLU A 345 22.29 10.55 1.90
N LYS A 346 22.67 11.34 0.89
CA LYS A 346 21.75 12.16 0.10
C LYS A 346 20.88 11.34 -0.84
N TYR A 347 21.41 10.29 -1.47
CA TYR A 347 20.60 9.36 -2.26
C TYR A 347 19.56 8.65 -1.39
N GLU A 348 19.96 8.19 -0.20
CA GLU A 348 19.03 7.59 0.76
C GLU A 348 17.95 8.59 1.18
N GLN A 349 18.34 9.82 1.53
CA GLN A 349 17.40 10.87 1.91
C GLN A 349 16.42 11.20 0.78
N ALA A 350 16.91 11.44 -0.43
CA ALA A 350 16.09 11.77 -1.60
C ALA A 350 15.09 10.64 -1.91
N PHE A 351 15.53 9.39 -1.80
CA PHE A 351 14.66 8.24 -1.99
C PHE A 351 13.50 8.25 -0.98
N TYR A 352 13.78 8.42 0.31
CA TYR A 352 12.76 8.44 1.36
C TYR A 352 11.84 9.67 1.29
N GLU A 353 12.30 10.78 0.73
CA GLU A 353 11.49 11.98 0.52
C GLU A 353 10.54 11.83 -0.68
N GLY A 354 10.92 11.09 -1.73
CA GLY A 354 10.12 10.94 -2.95
C GLY A 354 9.31 9.64 -3.05
N MET A 355 9.63 8.62 -2.27
CA MET A 355 8.96 7.31 -2.33
C MET A 355 7.45 7.43 -2.13
N TYR A 356 6.67 6.64 -2.89
CA TYR A 356 5.20 6.68 -2.84
C TYR A 356 4.60 8.08 -3.10
N GLY A 357 5.35 8.97 -3.76
CA GLY A 357 4.88 10.29 -4.20
C GLY A 357 5.31 10.57 -5.64
N ASP A 358 6.52 10.19 -6.00
CA ASP A 358 7.04 10.33 -7.36
C ASP A 358 7.73 9.07 -7.85
N SER A 359 7.20 8.48 -8.93
CA SER A 359 7.77 7.31 -9.62
C SER A 359 9.28 7.36 -9.90
N GLN A 360 9.88 8.55 -10.02
CA GLN A 360 11.32 8.71 -10.21
C GLN A 360 12.13 8.24 -9.00
N ALA A 361 11.56 8.31 -7.79
CA ALA A 361 12.20 7.79 -6.59
C ALA A 361 12.45 6.28 -6.73
N GLU A 362 11.45 5.51 -7.16
CA GLU A 362 11.57 4.07 -7.39
C GLU A 362 12.37 3.73 -8.65
N LYS A 363 12.15 4.45 -9.75
CA LYS A 363 12.73 4.09 -11.07
C LYS A 363 14.12 4.63 -11.34
N MET A 364 14.49 5.78 -10.74
CA MET A 364 15.74 6.47 -11.06
C MET A 364 16.66 6.59 -9.84
N ILE A 365 16.14 7.08 -8.71
CA ILE A 365 16.95 7.29 -7.50
C ILE A 365 17.40 5.96 -6.90
N LEU A 366 16.49 5.00 -6.73
CA LEU A 366 16.79 3.71 -6.10
C LEU A 366 17.89 2.92 -6.84
N PRO A 367 17.89 2.78 -8.18
CA PRO A 367 19.01 2.16 -8.91
C PRO A 367 20.33 2.93 -8.80
N GLN A 368 20.29 4.27 -8.83
CA GLN A 368 21.50 5.10 -8.67
C GLN A 368 22.10 4.95 -7.27
N TRP A 369 21.25 4.93 -6.25
CA TRP A 369 21.66 4.66 -4.88
C TRP A 369 22.32 3.28 -4.76
N ALA A 370 21.72 2.24 -5.37
CA ALA A 370 22.29 0.89 -5.41
C ALA A 370 23.69 0.87 -6.05
N ALA A 371 23.86 1.61 -7.15
CA ALA A 371 25.12 1.70 -7.88
C ALA A 371 26.25 2.33 -7.04
N VAL A 372 25.96 3.43 -6.32
CA VAL A 372 26.92 4.05 -5.40
C VAL A 372 27.21 3.14 -4.21
N ALA A 373 26.19 2.48 -3.65
CA ALA A 373 26.35 1.57 -2.51
C ALA A 373 27.21 0.36 -2.87
N GLN A 374 27.07 -0.15 -4.10
CA GLN A 374 27.93 -1.20 -4.66
C GLN A 374 29.38 -0.74 -4.74
N LYS A 375 29.62 0.48 -5.25
CA LYS A 375 30.98 1.04 -5.37
C LYS A 375 31.65 1.22 -4.00
N GLN A 376 30.89 1.58 -2.98
CA GLN A 376 31.38 1.78 -1.61
C GLN A 376 31.40 0.50 -0.76
N ASN A 377 31.04 -0.67 -1.33
CA ASN A 377 30.90 -1.92 -0.59
C ASN A 377 29.99 -1.79 0.66
N ALA A 378 28.95 -0.95 0.56
CA ALA A 378 28.00 -0.68 1.63
C ALA A 378 26.97 -1.82 1.73
N LYS A 379 27.42 -2.99 2.20
CA LYS A 379 26.64 -4.25 2.22
C LYS A 379 25.28 -4.11 2.91
N SER A 380 25.22 -3.34 4.01
CA SER A 380 23.97 -3.13 4.74
C SER A 380 22.96 -2.33 3.91
N ALA A 381 23.41 -1.33 3.15
CA ALA A 381 22.56 -0.54 2.25
C ALA A 381 22.08 -1.37 1.07
N LEU A 382 22.99 -2.10 0.42
CA LEU A 382 22.65 -3.00 -0.68
C LEU A 382 21.58 -4.02 -0.30
N LYS A 383 21.71 -4.71 0.84
CA LYS A 383 20.70 -5.69 1.27
C LYS A 383 19.28 -5.09 1.29
N ARG A 384 19.14 -3.84 1.74
CA ARG A 384 17.83 -3.13 1.82
C ARG A 384 17.32 -2.75 0.44
N ILE A 385 18.17 -2.13 -0.37
CA ILE A 385 17.85 -1.66 -1.71
C ILE A 385 17.44 -2.85 -2.58
N ASP A 386 18.21 -3.93 -2.52
CA ASP A 386 18.01 -5.15 -3.30
C ASP A 386 16.69 -5.82 -2.98
N SER A 387 16.39 -5.92 -1.69
CA SER A 387 15.12 -6.48 -1.23
C SER A 387 13.93 -5.70 -1.79
N ARG A 388 13.98 -4.36 -1.71
CA ARG A 388 12.93 -3.50 -2.27
C ARG A 388 12.85 -3.61 -3.80
N MET A 389 13.98 -3.55 -4.50
CA MET A 389 14.02 -3.64 -5.96
C MET A 389 13.51 -4.99 -6.47
N LYS A 390 13.76 -6.10 -5.76
CA LYS A 390 13.19 -7.41 -6.05
C LYS A 390 11.68 -7.42 -5.86
N PHE A 391 11.20 -6.91 -4.72
CA PHE A 391 9.77 -6.85 -4.43
C PHE A 391 8.98 -6.00 -5.42
N LEU A 392 9.59 -4.88 -5.86
CA LEU A 392 9.06 -4.00 -6.90
C LEU A 392 9.31 -4.52 -8.32
N ARG A 393 9.94 -5.69 -8.50
CA ARG A 393 10.27 -6.29 -9.81
C ARG A 393 11.02 -5.34 -10.74
N ILE A 394 11.93 -4.54 -10.20
CA ILE A 394 12.79 -3.63 -10.97
C ILE A 394 13.92 -4.38 -11.65
N TYR A 395 14.41 -5.47 -11.03
CA TYR A 395 15.39 -6.33 -11.68
C TYR A 395 14.72 -7.16 -12.78
N PRO A 396 15.39 -7.37 -13.93
CA PRO A 396 14.90 -8.33 -14.91
C PRO A 396 14.80 -9.73 -14.29
N ASN A 397 13.78 -10.48 -14.69
CA ASN A 397 13.53 -11.82 -14.16
C ASN A 397 14.71 -12.76 -14.47
N GLY A 398 15.11 -13.59 -13.51
CA GLY A 398 16.14 -14.63 -13.68
C GLY A 398 17.59 -14.17 -13.55
N LEU A 399 17.84 -12.90 -13.20
CA LEU A 399 19.18 -12.37 -13.04
C LEU A 399 19.81 -12.82 -11.71
N GLY A 400 20.90 -13.59 -11.78
CA GLY A 400 21.68 -14.03 -10.63
C GLY A 400 22.41 -12.88 -9.92
N ALA A 401 22.93 -13.13 -8.71
CA ALA A 401 23.58 -12.10 -7.89
C ALA A 401 24.73 -11.38 -8.62
N ASP A 402 25.56 -12.12 -9.34
CA ASP A 402 26.70 -11.56 -10.09
C ASP A 402 26.24 -10.68 -11.25
N GLY A 403 25.19 -11.08 -11.96
CA GLY A 403 24.64 -10.27 -13.04
C GLY A 403 24.00 -8.98 -12.51
N VAL A 404 23.36 -9.03 -11.33
CA VAL A 404 22.82 -7.83 -10.69
C VAL A 404 23.95 -6.90 -10.23
N ALA A 405 25.04 -7.43 -9.68
CA ALA A 405 26.21 -6.64 -9.32
C ALA A 405 26.87 -6.00 -10.56
N ALA A 406 27.01 -6.75 -11.66
CA ALA A 406 27.52 -6.25 -12.93
C ALA A 406 26.64 -5.12 -13.49
N MET A 407 25.32 -5.29 -13.48
CA MET A 407 24.35 -4.28 -13.91
C MET A 407 24.49 -2.97 -13.10
N ARG A 408 24.67 -3.07 -11.77
CA ARG A 408 24.87 -1.88 -10.91
C ARG A 408 26.20 -1.19 -11.18
N LEU A 409 27.26 -1.96 -11.40
CA LEU A 409 28.57 -1.41 -11.74
C LEU A 409 28.55 -0.74 -13.11
N GLU A 410 27.83 -1.30 -14.07
CA GLU A 410 27.64 -0.68 -15.38
C GLU A 410 26.77 0.58 -15.29
N ALA A 411 25.71 0.55 -14.48
CA ALA A 411 24.92 1.74 -14.18
C ALA A 411 25.77 2.81 -13.47
N PHE A 412 26.65 2.41 -12.55
CA PHE A 412 27.61 3.33 -11.92
C PHE A 412 28.53 3.95 -12.96
N ARG A 413 29.14 3.13 -13.84
CA ARG A 413 30.03 3.59 -14.91
C ARG A 413 29.33 4.48 -15.92
N THR A 414 28.08 4.22 -16.27
CA THR A 414 27.30 5.08 -17.16
C THR A 414 26.98 6.41 -16.48
N ASN A 415 26.58 6.39 -15.21
CA ASN A 415 26.29 7.59 -14.44
C ASN A 415 27.56 8.40 -14.05
N PHE A 416 28.72 7.75 -13.95
CA PHE A 416 29.98 8.32 -13.45
C PHE A 416 31.04 8.55 -14.53
N GLY A 417 31.07 7.74 -15.60
CA GLY A 417 31.98 7.87 -16.75
C GLY A 417 31.78 9.17 -17.53
N ALA A 418 30.54 9.64 -17.45
CA ALA A 418 30.03 10.99 -17.63
C ALA A 418 30.81 12.12 -16.92
N GLY A 419 31.45 11.84 -15.78
CA GLY A 419 31.98 12.83 -14.84
C GLY A 419 33.50 13.02 -14.86
N ARG A 420 34.23 12.54 -15.87
CA ARG A 420 35.71 12.68 -15.94
C ARG A 420 36.18 14.14 -15.87
N HIS A 421 35.36 15.09 -16.34
CA HIS A 421 35.69 16.52 -16.40
C HIS A 421 35.47 17.31 -15.09
N PHE A 422 34.80 16.76 -14.08
CA PHE A 422 34.47 17.54 -12.86
C PHE A 422 35.67 17.71 -11.91
N ILE A 423 36.76 16.95 -12.11
CA ILE A 423 37.86 16.77 -11.14
C ILE A 423 39.23 17.14 -11.70
N GLU A 424 39.39 17.29 -13.02
CA GLU A 424 40.64 17.77 -13.62
C GLU A 424 40.88 19.28 -13.39
N CYS A 425 40.49 19.76 -12.21
CA CYS A 425 40.58 21.12 -11.71
C CYS A 425 41.02 21.11 -10.23
N PHE A 426 41.96 20.23 -9.89
CA PHE A 426 42.84 20.41 -8.74
C PHE A 426 44.21 20.86 -9.25
#